data_AF-A0A211YW17-F1
#
_entry.id   AF-A0A211YW17-F1
#
_cell.length_a   1.000
_cell.length_b   1.000
_cell.length_c   1.000
_cell.angle_alpha   90.00
_cell.angle_beta   90.00
_cell.angle_gamma   90.00
#
_symmetry.space_group_name_H-M   'P 1'
#
loop_
_entity.id
_entity.type
_entity.pdbx_description
1 polymer ?
#
loop_
_entity_poly.entity_id
_entity_poly.type
_entity_poly.pdbx_seq_one_letter_code
_entity_poly.pdbx_strand_id
1 'polypeptide(L)'
;MFTPSILALDPILDAPIDGASKGLPPDLKPIPFRSIGDQGWNALSGDLPFPQALLKRSVLERNARWMRDILAETGVALAPHGKTTMSPQLFDLQLANGSWGITVATAQQFEVCRRFGVKRILIANQLVDAASMRSVLAALAADPELEAFCLVDSVAGVRRLAEAARA
;
A
#
# COMPACT_ATOMS: atom_id res chain seq x y z
N MET A 1 4.18 22.39 2.30
CA MET A 1 5.43 21.86 1.71
C MET A 1 5.29 20.36 1.73
N PHE A 2 5.39 19.70 0.57
CA PHE A 2 5.26 18.23 0.50
C PHE A 2 6.43 17.60 1.24
N THR A 3 6.16 16.69 2.17
CA THR A 3 7.18 15.75 2.63
C THR A 3 7.55 14.92 1.39
N PRO A 4 8.85 14.76 1.08
CA PRO A 4 9.28 13.85 0.02
C PRO A 4 8.64 12.48 0.25
N SER A 5 8.16 11.85 -0.83
CA SER A 5 7.66 10.48 -0.75
C SER A 5 8.78 9.58 -0.24
N ILE A 6 8.46 8.71 0.70
CA ILE A 6 9.41 7.74 1.25
C ILE A 6 9.25 6.37 0.61
N LEU A 7 8.20 6.18 -0.19
CA LEU A 7 7.95 4.99 -1.00
C LEU A 7 8.33 5.22 -2.47
N ALA A 8 8.62 4.14 -3.18
CA ALA A 8 8.96 4.16 -4.60
C ALA A 8 7.69 4.25 -5.47
N LEU A 9 7.04 5.42 -5.52
CA LEU A 9 5.74 5.60 -6.20
C LEU A 9 5.83 5.75 -7.72
N ASP A 10 6.99 6.01 -8.31
CA ASP A 10 7.14 6.20 -9.76
C ASP A 10 6.53 5.07 -10.61
N PRO A 11 6.71 3.77 -10.29
CA PRO A 11 6.12 2.69 -11.07
C PRO A 11 4.59 2.73 -11.18
N ILE A 12 3.86 3.25 -10.19
CA ILE A 12 2.39 3.40 -10.27
C ILE A 12 2.00 4.75 -10.87
N LEU A 13 2.81 5.78 -10.66
CA LEU A 13 2.57 7.12 -11.20
C LEU A 13 2.85 7.20 -12.71
N ASP A 14 3.76 6.38 -13.21
CA ASP A 14 4.11 6.26 -14.64
C ASP A 14 3.31 5.17 -15.36
N ALA A 15 2.53 4.37 -14.62
CA ALA A 15 1.66 3.37 -15.22
C ALA A 15 0.63 4.06 -16.14
N PRO A 16 0.42 3.54 -17.36
CA PRO A 16 -0.55 4.10 -18.28
C PRO A 16 -1.97 3.87 -17.77
N ILE A 17 -2.81 4.89 -17.92
CA ILE A 17 -4.26 4.85 -17.69
C ILE A 17 -4.96 5.46 -18.91
N ASP A 18 -6.12 4.92 -19.26
CA ASP A 18 -6.84 5.27 -20.49
C ASP A 18 -8.36 5.21 -20.27
N GLY A 19 -9.13 5.39 -21.36
CA GLY A 19 -10.59 5.35 -21.33
C GLY A 19 -11.21 4.00 -20.96
N ALA A 20 -10.42 2.91 -20.89
CA ALA A 20 -10.92 1.63 -20.37
C ALA A 20 -10.96 1.61 -18.83
N SER A 21 -10.36 2.60 -18.18
CA SER A 21 -10.41 2.75 -16.72
C SER A 21 -11.71 3.44 -16.30
N LYS A 22 -12.45 2.76 -15.42
CA LYS A 22 -13.72 3.28 -14.90
C LYS A 22 -13.52 4.67 -14.28
N GLY A 23 -14.39 5.61 -14.67
CA GLY A 23 -14.40 6.97 -14.13
C GLY A 23 -13.52 7.97 -14.87
N LEU A 24 -12.92 7.57 -15.99
CA LEU A 24 -12.19 8.44 -16.93
C LEU A 24 -12.95 8.60 -18.26
N PRO A 25 -12.70 9.68 -19.03
CA PRO A 25 -13.35 9.89 -20.33
C PRO A 25 -13.16 8.69 -21.27
N PRO A 26 -14.21 8.15 -21.91
CA PRO A 26 -14.10 6.92 -22.72
C PRO A 26 -13.16 7.03 -23.94
N ASP A 27 -12.96 8.24 -24.46
CA ASP A 27 -12.10 8.55 -25.60
C ASP A 27 -10.66 8.91 -25.20
N LEU A 28 -10.36 8.89 -23.89
CA LEU A 28 -9.03 9.16 -23.35
C LEU A 28 -7.99 8.20 -23.93
N LYS A 29 -6.97 8.76 -24.59
CA LYS A 29 -5.77 8.02 -25.00
C LYS A 29 -4.90 7.71 -23.77
N PRO A 30 -4.09 6.63 -23.81
CA PRO A 30 -3.21 6.30 -22.71
C PRO A 30 -2.32 7.47 -22.29
N ILE A 31 -2.42 7.87 -21.03
CA ILE A 31 -1.57 8.87 -20.37
C ILE A 31 -0.99 8.26 -19.09
N PRO A 32 0.16 8.71 -18.59
CA PRO A 32 0.66 8.26 -17.29
C PRO A 32 -0.26 8.78 -16.17
N PHE A 33 -0.44 7.98 -15.10
CA PHE A 33 -1.32 8.33 -13.98
C PHE A 33 -0.99 9.71 -13.37
N ARG A 34 0.29 10.09 -13.30
CA ARG A 34 0.72 11.40 -12.78
C ARG A 34 0.16 12.59 -13.56
N SER A 35 -0.19 12.42 -14.83
CA SER A 35 -0.70 13.49 -15.69
C SER A 35 -2.21 13.72 -15.58
N ILE A 36 -2.92 12.95 -14.74
CA ILE A 36 -4.35 13.19 -14.47
C ILE A 36 -4.59 14.61 -13.94
N GLY A 37 -3.70 15.11 -13.07
CA GLY A 37 -3.83 16.45 -12.50
C GLY A 37 -3.72 17.58 -13.55
N ASP A 38 -3.02 17.31 -14.66
CA ASP A 38 -2.77 18.28 -15.73
C ASP A 38 -3.96 18.41 -16.68
N GLN A 39 -4.92 17.48 -16.63
CA GLN A 39 -6.08 17.47 -17.52
C GLN A 39 -7.12 18.55 -17.17
N GLY A 40 -7.04 19.13 -15.98
CA GLY A 40 -7.96 20.18 -15.52
C GLY A 40 -9.40 19.71 -15.29
N TRP A 41 -9.64 18.39 -15.24
CA TRP A 41 -10.99 17.84 -15.08
C TRP A 41 -11.64 18.22 -13.74
N ASN A 42 -12.93 18.56 -13.83
CA ASN A 42 -13.78 18.83 -12.70
C ASN A 42 -14.92 17.80 -12.63
N ALA A 43 -14.93 17.03 -11.54
CA ALA A 43 -15.91 15.98 -11.30
C ALA A 43 -17.37 16.47 -11.19
N LEU A 44 -17.59 17.77 -10.94
CA LEU A 44 -18.91 18.39 -10.83
C LEU A 44 -19.34 19.09 -12.13
N SER A 45 -18.42 19.34 -13.06
CA SER A 45 -18.68 20.02 -14.33
C SER A 45 -19.08 19.05 -15.46
N GLY A 46 -19.07 17.75 -15.20
CA GLY A 46 -19.37 16.73 -16.21
C GLY A 46 -18.17 16.27 -17.03
N ASP A 47 -16.95 16.67 -16.66
CA ASP A 47 -15.72 16.29 -17.38
C ASP A 47 -15.35 14.81 -17.19
N LEU A 48 -15.90 14.15 -16.15
CA LEU A 48 -15.64 12.76 -15.81
C LEU A 48 -16.96 11.97 -15.78
N PRO A 49 -17.01 10.77 -16.38
CA PRO A 49 -18.20 9.95 -16.34
C PRO A 49 -18.46 9.41 -14.93
N PHE A 50 -19.72 9.36 -14.53
CA PHE A 50 -20.14 8.76 -13.28
C PHE A 50 -20.29 7.23 -13.39
N PRO A 51 -20.18 6.47 -12.29
CA PRO A 51 -19.96 6.92 -10.90
C PRO A 51 -18.48 7.19 -10.58
N GLN A 52 -18.24 8.22 -9.75
CA GLN A 52 -16.91 8.60 -9.25
C GLN A 52 -16.74 8.30 -7.77
N ALA A 53 -15.58 7.74 -7.40
CA ALA A 53 -15.12 7.66 -6.02
C ALA A 53 -14.14 8.82 -5.77
N LEU A 54 -14.57 9.82 -4.99
CA LEU A 54 -13.80 11.04 -4.77
C LEU A 54 -13.19 11.07 -3.37
N LEU A 55 -11.89 11.37 -3.31
CA LEU A 55 -11.17 11.67 -2.07
C LEU A 55 -10.81 13.15 -2.01
N LYS A 56 -11.14 13.83 -0.90
CA LYS A 56 -10.75 15.22 -0.68
C LYS A 56 -9.35 15.28 -0.07
N ARG A 57 -8.38 15.80 -0.83
CA ARG A 57 -6.96 15.92 -0.40
C ARG A 57 -6.82 16.61 0.96
N SER A 58 -7.50 17.74 1.15
CA SER A 58 -7.44 18.50 2.42
C SER A 58 -7.92 17.69 3.63
N VAL A 59 -8.89 16.78 3.45
CA VAL A 59 -9.39 15.90 4.50
C VAL A 59 -8.39 14.78 4.79
N LEU A 60 -7.79 14.17 3.75
CA LEU A 60 -6.74 13.17 3.93
C LEU A 60 -5.57 13.73 4.74
N GLU A 61 -5.07 14.90 4.35
CA GLU A 61 -3.95 15.56 5.03
C GLU A 61 -4.29 15.93 6.47
N ARG A 62 -5.50 16.43 6.73
CA ARG A 62 -5.97 16.73 8.09
C ARG A 62 -6.02 15.46 8.95
N ASN A 63 -6.58 14.38 8.43
CA ASN A 63 -6.70 13.12 9.14
C ASN A 63 -5.32 12.50 9.43
N ALA A 64 -4.39 12.59 8.47
CA ALA A 64 -3.02 12.12 8.65
C ALA A 64 -2.28 12.89 9.76
N ARG A 65 -2.40 14.23 9.77
CA ARG A 65 -1.85 15.06 10.86
C ARG A 65 -2.46 14.71 12.21
N TRP A 66 -3.78 14.57 12.28
CA TRP A 66 -4.47 14.20 13.52
C TRP A 66 -3.98 12.84 14.07
N MET A 67 -3.83 11.84 13.20
CA MET A 67 -3.27 10.54 13.63
C MET A 67 -1.82 10.66 14.08
N ARG A 68 -0.98 11.42 13.38
CA ARG A 68 0.41 11.67 13.79
C ARG A 68 0.48 12.26 15.19
N ASP A 69 -0.36 13.25 15.47
CA ASP A 69 -0.39 13.94 16.76
C ASP A 69 -0.81 12.95 17.88
N ILE A 70 -1.78 12.06 17.61
CA ILE A 70 -2.14 10.96 18.54
C ILE A 70 -0.97 10.01 18.80
N LEU A 71 -0.22 9.62 17.76
CA LEU A 71 0.94 8.74 17.93
C LEU A 71 2.01 9.41 18.80
N ALA A 72 2.22 10.71 18.62
CA ALA A 72 3.16 11.49 19.43
C ALA A 72 2.71 11.61 20.90
N GLU A 73 1.42 11.82 21.15
CA GLU A 73 0.86 11.94 22.51
C GLU A 73 0.83 10.60 23.26
N THR A 74 0.53 9.51 22.57
CA THR A 74 0.30 8.19 23.20
C THR A 74 1.53 7.29 23.19
N GLY A 75 2.50 7.53 22.31
CA GLY A 75 3.69 6.69 22.13
C GLY A 75 3.40 5.31 21.53
N VAL A 76 2.18 5.05 21.04
CA VAL A 76 1.84 3.75 20.45
C VAL A 76 2.42 3.61 19.04
N ALA A 77 2.86 2.39 18.71
CA ALA A 77 3.23 2.03 17.35
C ALA A 77 1.98 1.52 16.60
N LEU A 78 1.64 2.18 15.48
CA LEU A 78 0.47 1.82 14.69
C LEU A 78 0.89 1.21 13.34
N ALA A 79 0.29 0.08 12.98
CA ALA A 79 0.41 -0.54 11.66
C ALA A 79 -0.97 -0.60 10.97
N PRO A 80 -1.40 0.47 10.25
CA PRO A 80 -2.70 0.53 9.60
C PRO A 80 -2.93 -0.63 8.64
N HIS A 81 -4.19 -1.10 8.54
CA HIS A 81 -4.52 -2.21 7.65
C HIS A 81 -4.72 -1.74 6.21
N GLY A 82 -3.76 -2.05 5.34
CA GLY A 82 -3.74 -1.64 3.94
C GLY A 82 -4.70 -2.42 3.02
N LYS A 83 -5.28 -3.55 3.47
CA LYS A 83 -6.14 -4.41 2.63
C LYS A 83 -7.37 -3.70 2.06
N THR A 84 -7.83 -2.65 2.74
CA THR A 84 -9.06 -1.93 2.41
C THR A 84 -8.88 -0.97 1.25
N THR A 85 -7.71 -0.34 1.16
CA THR A 85 -7.42 0.64 0.11
C THR A 85 -6.50 0.09 -0.97
N MET A 86 -5.54 -0.77 -0.60
CA MET A 86 -4.47 -1.27 -1.48
C MET A 86 -3.84 -0.17 -2.33
N SER A 87 -3.68 1.03 -1.75
CA SER A 87 -3.11 2.21 -2.39
C SER A 87 -1.76 2.55 -1.77
N PRO A 88 -0.64 2.27 -2.47
CA PRO A 88 0.69 2.64 -2.02
C PRO A 88 0.84 4.13 -1.75
N GLN A 89 0.12 4.99 -2.47
CA GLN A 89 0.12 6.44 -2.22
C GLN A 89 -0.46 6.80 -0.84
N LEU A 90 -1.48 6.05 -0.38
CA LEU A 90 -2.03 6.23 0.97
C LEU A 90 -1.11 5.61 2.04
N PHE A 91 -0.41 4.52 1.73
CA PHE A 91 0.58 3.93 2.63
C PHE A 91 1.75 4.90 2.86
N ASP A 92 2.22 5.57 1.79
CA ASP A 92 3.26 6.60 1.86
C ASP A 92 2.84 7.74 2.81
N LEU A 93 1.61 8.25 2.65
CA LEU A 93 1.06 9.27 3.54
C LEU A 93 1.03 8.81 5.01
N GLN A 94 0.63 7.55 5.27
CA GLN A 94 0.54 6.99 6.61
C GLN A 94 1.92 6.80 7.26
N LEU A 95 2.89 6.29 6.51
CA LEU A 95 4.26 6.06 6.98
C LEU A 95 4.99 7.39 7.21
N ALA A 96 4.85 8.36 6.29
CA ALA A 96 5.39 9.71 6.45
C ALA A 96 4.79 10.48 7.64
N ASN A 97 3.66 10.02 8.19
CA ASN A 97 3.00 10.55 9.39
C ASN A 97 3.18 9.66 10.62
N GLY A 98 4.18 8.77 10.62
CA GLY A 98 4.65 8.08 11.82
C GLY A 98 4.07 6.68 12.04
N SER A 99 3.35 6.11 11.07
CA SER A 99 2.98 4.70 11.15
C SER A 99 4.24 3.81 11.18
N TRP A 100 4.24 2.79 12.03
CA TRP A 100 5.38 1.88 12.24
C TRP A 100 5.58 0.90 11.08
N GLY A 101 4.51 0.58 10.36
CA GLY A 101 4.50 -0.34 9.23
C GLY A 101 3.11 -0.42 8.60
N ILE A 102 2.89 -1.38 7.69
CA ILE A 102 1.59 -1.63 7.06
C ILE A 102 1.13 -3.05 7.34
N THR A 103 -0.13 -3.20 7.74
CA THR A 103 -0.76 -4.51 7.97
C THR A 103 -1.48 -4.98 6.70
N VAL A 104 -1.21 -6.20 6.25
CA VAL A 104 -1.83 -6.86 5.10
C VAL A 104 -2.40 -8.23 5.49
N ALA A 105 -3.14 -8.87 4.60
CA ALA A 105 -3.80 -10.16 4.87
C ALA A 105 -3.31 -11.31 3.97
N THR A 106 -2.60 -11.04 2.88
CA THR A 106 -2.16 -12.08 1.93
C THR A 106 -0.74 -11.82 1.44
N ALA A 107 -0.07 -12.86 0.95
CA ALA A 107 1.27 -12.74 0.34
C ALA A 107 1.28 -11.86 -0.92
N GLN A 108 0.17 -11.81 -1.68
CA GLN A 108 0.05 -10.89 -2.81
C GLN A 108 0.04 -9.42 -2.35
N GLN A 109 -0.66 -9.12 -1.24
CA GLN A 109 -0.67 -7.75 -0.68
C GLN A 109 0.68 -7.39 -0.06
N PHE A 110 1.36 -8.36 0.57
CA PHE A 110 2.76 -8.21 0.99
C PHE A 110 3.65 -7.84 -0.19
N GLU A 111 3.51 -8.53 -1.33
CA GLU A 111 4.29 -8.26 -2.53
C GLU A 111 4.04 -6.84 -3.08
N VAL A 112 2.79 -6.36 -3.03
CA VAL A 112 2.49 -4.94 -3.36
C VAL A 112 3.26 -4.01 -2.41
N CYS A 113 3.15 -4.21 -1.10
CA CYS A 113 3.85 -3.36 -0.12
C CYS A 113 5.37 -3.36 -0.35
N ARG A 114 5.96 -4.54 -0.54
CA ARG A 114 7.38 -4.74 -0.84
C ARG A 114 7.80 -4.01 -2.12
N ARG A 115 7.05 -4.17 -3.21
CA ARG A 115 7.33 -3.55 -4.51
C ARG A 115 7.42 -2.03 -4.44
N PHE A 116 6.63 -1.40 -3.57
CA PHE A 116 6.63 0.05 -3.37
C PHE A 116 7.54 0.51 -2.22
N GLY A 117 8.33 -0.39 -1.62
CA GLY A 117 9.38 -0.03 -0.66
C GLY A 117 8.92 0.05 0.79
N VAL A 118 7.76 -0.53 1.16
CA VAL A 118 7.36 -0.63 2.57
C VAL A 118 8.32 -1.58 3.28
N LYS A 119 9.09 -1.05 4.24
CA LYS A 119 10.13 -1.81 4.95
C LYS A 119 9.61 -2.69 6.08
N ARG A 120 8.43 -2.39 6.61
CA ARG A 120 7.85 -3.17 7.71
C ARG A 120 6.42 -3.58 7.43
N ILE A 121 6.20 -4.88 7.32
CA ILE A 121 4.93 -5.45 6.87
C ILE A 121 4.43 -6.51 7.86
N LEU A 122 3.25 -6.27 8.46
CA LEU A 122 2.56 -7.27 9.28
C LEU A 122 1.53 -8.00 8.43
N ILE A 123 1.78 -9.25 8.08
CA ILE A 123 0.77 -10.14 7.50
C ILE A 123 -0.10 -10.62 8.66
N ALA A 124 -1.22 -9.94 8.91
CA ALA A 124 -2.20 -10.31 9.95
C ALA A 124 -3.04 -11.53 9.52
N ASN A 125 -2.36 -12.58 9.07
CA ASN A 125 -2.91 -13.85 8.64
C ASN A 125 -1.82 -14.94 8.66
N GLN A 126 -2.22 -16.21 8.62
CA GLN A 126 -1.28 -17.33 8.48
C GLN A 126 -0.74 -17.43 7.05
N LEU A 127 0.55 -17.76 6.92
CA LEU A 127 1.15 -18.17 5.65
C LEU A 127 1.12 -19.69 5.55
N VAL A 128 0.30 -20.22 4.63
CA VAL A 128 -0.03 -21.66 4.59
C VAL A 128 0.53 -22.36 3.37
N ASP A 129 0.41 -21.76 2.19
CA ASP A 129 0.83 -22.39 0.94
C ASP A 129 2.32 -22.16 0.65
N ALA A 130 2.93 -23.13 -0.04
CA ALA A 130 4.36 -23.14 -0.29
C ALA A 130 4.82 -22.00 -1.23
N ALA A 131 3.97 -21.53 -2.15
CA ALA A 131 4.33 -20.45 -3.06
C ALA A 131 4.44 -19.11 -2.30
N SER A 132 3.46 -18.81 -1.44
CA SER A 132 3.47 -17.65 -0.56
C SER A 132 4.67 -17.67 0.39
N MET A 133 4.93 -18.81 1.06
CA MET A 133 6.08 -18.93 1.96
C MET A 133 7.40 -18.70 1.21
N ARG A 134 7.62 -19.34 0.06
CA ARG A 134 8.82 -19.13 -0.75
C ARG A 134 8.98 -17.67 -1.18
N SER A 135 7.91 -17.03 -1.62
CA SER A 135 7.94 -15.63 -2.06
C SER A 135 8.35 -14.68 -0.93
N VAL A 136 7.73 -14.82 0.25
CA VAL A 136 8.05 -13.97 1.42
C VAL A 136 9.47 -14.22 1.93
N LEU A 137 9.89 -15.48 2.02
CA LEU A 137 11.24 -15.83 2.47
C LEU A 137 12.32 -15.34 1.50
N ALA A 138 12.11 -15.48 0.19
CA ALA A 138 13.02 -14.96 -0.82
C ALA A 138 13.13 -13.42 -0.75
N ALA A 139 12.01 -12.74 -0.52
CA ALA A 139 11.99 -11.30 -0.31
C ALA A 139 12.82 -10.87 0.92
N LEU A 140 12.66 -11.56 2.05
CA LEU A 140 13.43 -11.31 3.27
C LEU A 140 14.92 -11.59 3.09
N ALA A 141 15.28 -12.63 2.33
CA ALA A 141 16.68 -12.94 2.04
C ALA A 141 17.34 -11.89 1.11
N ALA A 142 16.55 -11.25 0.24
CA ALA A 142 17.05 -10.27 -0.73
C ALA A 142 17.21 -8.85 -0.17
N ASP A 143 16.48 -8.49 0.89
CA ASP A 143 16.51 -7.14 1.50
C ASP A 143 16.67 -7.25 3.03
N PRO A 144 17.88 -7.03 3.59
CA PRO A 144 18.13 -7.06 5.03
C PRO A 144 17.38 -6.01 5.84
N GLU A 145 16.87 -4.94 5.21
CA GLU A 145 16.06 -3.91 5.89
C GLU A 145 14.57 -4.26 5.91
N LEU A 146 14.15 -5.31 5.20
CA LEU A 146 12.76 -5.74 5.16
C LEU A 146 12.42 -6.57 6.39
N GLU A 147 11.47 -6.08 7.18
CA GLU A 147 10.86 -6.79 8.29
C GLU A 147 9.46 -7.28 7.90
N ALA A 148 9.25 -8.60 8.01
CA ALA A 148 7.94 -9.21 7.79
C ALA A 148 7.52 -10.07 8.99
N PHE A 149 6.26 -9.93 9.37
CA PHE A 149 5.65 -10.71 10.45
C PHE A 149 4.45 -11.48 9.89
N CYS A 150 4.23 -12.72 10.33
CA CYS A 150 2.99 -13.45 10.05
C CYS A 150 2.44 -14.08 11.33
N LEU A 151 1.17 -14.46 11.32
CA LEU A 151 0.53 -15.10 12.46
C LEU A 151 0.71 -16.61 12.40
N VAL A 152 0.87 -17.23 13.58
CA VAL A 152 0.85 -18.68 13.74
C VAL A 152 -0.11 -19.04 14.86
N ASP A 153 -0.95 -20.04 14.63
CA ASP A 153 -2.00 -20.48 15.55
C ASP A 153 -2.06 -22.00 15.71
N SER A 154 -1.12 -22.73 15.08
CA SER A 154 -1.04 -24.18 15.13
C SER A 154 0.40 -24.68 15.03
N VAL A 155 0.70 -25.78 15.73
CA VAL A 155 2.01 -26.45 15.64
C VAL A 155 2.31 -26.91 14.21
N ALA A 156 1.28 -27.35 13.47
CA ALA A 156 1.42 -27.74 12.06
C ALA A 156 1.84 -26.55 11.18
N GLY A 157 1.25 -25.36 11.39
CA GLY A 157 1.65 -24.14 10.68
C GLY A 157 3.10 -23.75 10.98
N VAL A 158 3.51 -23.79 12.24
CA VAL A 158 4.90 -23.51 12.64
C VAL A 158 5.89 -24.48 11.99
N ARG A 159 5.57 -25.79 11.95
CA ARG A 159 6.44 -26.80 11.30
C ARG A 159 6.62 -26.51 9.81
N ARG A 160 5.55 -26.19 9.09
CA ARG A 160 5.61 -25.86 7.65
C ARG A 160 6.49 -24.64 7.39
N LEU A 161 6.35 -23.58 8.18
CA LEU A 161 7.18 -22.39 8.07
C LEU A 161 8.66 -22.70 8.35
N ALA A 162 8.94 -23.50 9.39
CA ALA A 162 10.31 -23.87 9.74
C ALA A 162 10.97 -24.78 8.69
N GLU A 163 10.21 -25.66 8.05
CA GLU A 163 10.67 -26.46 6.91
C GLU A 163 10.97 -25.58 5.69
N ALA A 164 10.06 -24.66 5.35
CA ALA A 164 10.25 -23.73 4.24
C ALA A 164 11.47 -22.80 4.42
N ALA A 165 11.76 -22.38 5.65
CA ALA A 165 12.91 -21.52 5.96
C ALA A 165 14.27 -22.23 5.94
N ARG A 166 14.29 -23.58 5.94
CA ARG A 166 15.51 -24.39 5.88
C ARG A 166 15.86 -24.88 4.48
N ALA A 167 14.90 -24.85 3.56
CA ALA A 167 15.05 -25.28 2.18
C ALA A 167 15.77 -24.23 1.34
#